data_AF-A0A163DH71-F1
#
_entry.id   AF-A0A163DH71-F1
#
_cell.length_a   1.000
_cell.length_b   1.000
_cell.length_c   1.000
_cell.angle_alpha   90.00
_cell.angle_beta   90.00
_cell.angle_gamma   90.00
#
_symmetry.space_group_name_H-M   'P 1'
#
loop_
_entity.id
_entity.type
_entity.pdbx_description
1 polymer ?
#
loop_
_entity_poly.entity_id
_entity_poly.type
_entity_poly.pdbx_seq_one_letter_code
_entity_poly.pdbx_strand_id
1 'polypeptide(L)'
;MSNTSPSKASPLAEWFIKAFTPGWGYVIEVNGVKAFRSGHPSTKMLSHHLGLSKEEPSYLAIRPSRNTQWIAFDIDQARSPYHPDRGDDAINIFLERCALMGLRESLVFRSSHSGGIHLWYPLAKPVKAFDAALTVKLCLEAGAIDAGELG
;
A
#
# COMPACT_ATOMS: atom_id res chain seq x y z
N MET A 1 -24.14 -9.69 30.91
CA MET A 1 -24.22 -8.66 29.85
C MET A 1 -22.91 -7.89 29.89
N SER A 2 -22.00 -8.13 28.95
CA SER A 2 -20.68 -7.50 28.93
C SER A 2 -20.76 -6.23 28.07
N ASN A 3 -20.70 -5.07 28.73
CA ASN A 3 -20.49 -3.78 28.09
C ASN A 3 -19.01 -3.67 27.70
N THR A 4 -18.65 -4.09 26.50
CA THR A 4 -17.38 -3.70 25.89
C THR A 4 -17.63 -2.42 25.09
N SER A 5 -17.23 -1.28 25.67
CA SER A 5 -17.03 -0.05 24.90
C SER A 5 -16.09 -0.33 23.72
N PRO A 6 -16.33 0.23 22.52
CA PRO A 6 -15.43 0.03 21.39
C PRO A 6 -14.04 0.53 21.77
N SER A 7 -13.04 -0.35 21.68
CA SER A 7 -11.65 -0.01 21.97
C SER A 7 -11.25 1.19 21.11
N LYS A 8 -10.80 2.28 21.74
CA LYS A 8 -10.19 3.40 21.01
C LYS A 8 -9.05 2.85 20.15
N ALA A 9 -9.02 3.23 18.88
CA ALA A 9 -7.95 2.86 17.96
C ALA A 9 -6.60 3.32 18.53
N SER A 10 -5.52 2.57 18.27
CA SER A 10 -4.18 3.01 18.70
C SER A 10 -3.79 4.31 17.98
N PRO A 11 -2.95 5.18 18.55
CA PRO A 11 -2.47 6.39 17.88
C PRO A 11 -1.80 6.12 16.52
N LEU A 12 -1.16 4.96 16.37
CA LEU A 12 -0.61 4.50 15.10
C LEU A 12 -1.72 4.18 14.09
N ALA A 13 -2.81 3.54 14.51
CA ALA A 13 -3.97 3.29 13.66
C ALA A 13 -4.72 4.59 13.32
N GLU A 14 -4.81 5.55 14.24
CA GLU A 14 -5.41 6.87 13.95
C GLU A 14 -4.55 7.69 12.98
N TRP A 15 -3.22 7.67 13.15
CA TRP A 15 -2.29 8.24 12.19
C TRP A 15 -2.41 7.53 10.83
N PHE A 16 -2.46 6.20 10.82
CA PHE A 16 -2.65 5.41 9.60
C PHE A 16 -3.96 5.79 8.89
N ILE A 17 -5.07 5.89 9.62
CA ILE A 17 -6.37 6.34 9.09
C ILE A 17 -6.23 7.73 8.47
N LYS A 18 -5.66 8.70 9.19
CA LYS A 18 -5.51 10.08 8.70
C LYS A 18 -4.57 10.20 7.51
N ALA A 19 -3.47 9.43 7.50
CA ALA A 19 -2.45 9.49 6.47
C ALA A 19 -2.90 8.77 5.19
N PHE A 20 -3.53 7.60 5.30
CA PHE A 20 -3.80 6.76 4.14
C PHE A 20 -5.14 7.03 3.46
N THR A 21 -6.07 7.74 4.10
CA THR A 21 -7.43 7.92 3.56
C THR A 21 -7.79 9.38 3.19
N PRO A 22 -7.03 10.15 2.40
CA PRO A 22 -7.36 11.56 2.15
C PRO A 22 -8.52 11.82 1.16
N GLY A 23 -9.48 10.90 1.02
CA GLY A 23 -10.87 11.32 0.73
C GLY A 23 -11.42 11.19 -0.70
N TRP A 24 -11.21 10.08 -1.41
CA TRP A 24 -12.07 9.76 -2.58
C TRP A 24 -12.87 8.45 -2.45
N GLY A 25 -12.61 7.67 -1.42
CA GLY A 25 -13.30 6.42 -1.20
C GLY A 25 -12.40 5.21 -1.10
N TYR A 26 -13.05 4.06 -1.07
CA TYR A 26 -12.42 2.77 -0.99
C TYR A 26 -13.25 1.74 -1.77
N VAL A 27 -12.65 0.59 -2.06
CA VAL A 27 -13.32 -0.54 -2.70
C VAL A 27 -13.38 -1.67 -1.69
N ILE A 28 -14.58 -2.20 -1.48
CA ILE A 28 -14.79 -3.45 -0.74
C ILE A 28 -15.34 -4.51 -1.69
N GLU A 29 -15.21 -5.77 -1.31
CA GLU A 29 -15.96 -6.84 -1.96
C GLU A 29 -17.24 -7.13 -1.18
N VAL A 30 -18.37 -7.17 -1.89
CA VAL A 30 -19.68 -7.53 -1.34
C VAL A 30 -20.25 -8.62 -2.22
N ASN A 31 -20.45 -9.81 -1.65
CA ASN A 31 -20.97 -10.99 -2.37
C ASN A 31 -20.19 -11.31 -3.66
N GLY A 32 -18.85 -11.27 -3.61
CA GLY A 32 -18.00 -11.52 -4.78
C GLY A 32 -17.87 -10.35 -5.77
N VAL A 33 -18.53 -9.21 -5.50
CA VAL A 33 -18.53 -8.05 -6.40
C VAL A 33 -17.78 -6.87 -5.77
N LYS A 34 -16.83 -6.31 -6.51
CA LYS A 34 -16.11 -5.09 -6.11
C LYS A 34 -17.05 -3.89 -6.13
N ALA A 35 -17.23 -3.27 -4.97
CA ALA A 35 -18.15 -2.16 -4.76
C ALA A 35 -17.40 -0.91 -4.28
N PHE A 36 -17.61 0.19 -4.99
CA PHE A 36 -17.02 1.49 -4.66
C PHE A 36 -17.82 2.18 -3.55
N ARG A 37 -17.12 2.80 -2.61
CA ARG A 37 -17.69 3.58 -1.52
C ARG A 37 -16.98 4.91 -1.45
N SER A 38 -17.71 6.01 -1.26
CA SER A 38 -17.13 7.33 -0.97
C SER A 38 -16.77 7.44 0.52
N GLY A 39 -15.93 8.42 0.86
CA GLY A 39 -15.53 8.68 2.25
C GLY A 39 -14.41 7.78 2.75
N HIS A 40 -14.36 7.58 4.06
CA HIS A 40 -13.27 6.88 4.75
C HIS A 40 -13.70 5.46 5.15
N PRO A 41 -12.85 4.44 4.97
CA PRO A 41 -13.10 3.14 5.57
C PRO A 41 -13.10 3.28 7.10
N SER A 42 -13.95 2.50 7.77
CA SER A 42 -13.99 2.52 9.24
C SER A 42 -12.70 1.97 9.84
N THR A 43 -12.38 2.36 11.07
CA THR A 43 -11.27 1.77 11.84
C THR A 43 -11.36 0.24 11.86
N LYS A 44 -12.57 -0.32 12.06
CA LYS A 44 -12.78 -1.77 12.05
C LYS A 44 -12.31 -2.37 10.72
N MET A 45 -12.75 -1.82 9.59
CA MET A 45 -12.34 -2.31 8.27
C MET A 45 -10.84 -2.24 8.03
N LEU A 46 -10.20 -1.15 8.47
CA LEU A 46 -8.76 -1.01 8.37
C LEU A 46 -8.04 -2.03 9.26
N SER A 47 -8.46 -2.22 10.51
CA SER A 47 -7.88 -3.25 11.38
C SER A 47 -7.99 -4.65 10.79
N HIS A 48 -9.10 -4.97 10.13
CA HIS A 48 -9.24 -6.22 9.39
C HIS A 48 -8.27 -6.30 8.23
N HIS A 49 -8.29 -5.33 7.33
CA HIS A 49 -7.40 -5.28 6.16
C HIS A 49 -5.92 -5.38 6.53
N LEU A 50 -5.53 -4.75 7.64
CA LEU A 50 -4.16 -4.77 8.17
C LEU A 50 -3.80 -6.04 8.95
N GLY A 51 -4.70 -7.02 9.06
CA GLY A 51 -4.46 -8.24 9.84
C GLY A 51 -4.33 -8.02 11.35
N LEU A 52 -4.80 -6.87 11.85
CA LEU A 52 -4.81 -6.53 13.28
C LEU A 52 -6.05 -7.06 14.01
N SER A 53 -6.99 -7.65 13.27
CA SER A 53 -8.19 -8.32 13.78
C SER A 53 -8.03 -9.84 13.76
N LYS A 54 -8.78 -10.55 14.62
CA LYS A 54 -8.90 -12.02 14.58
C LYS A 54 -9.91 -12.51 13.53
N GLU A 55 -10.74 -11.62 13.01
CA GLU A 55 -11.66 -11.89 11.91
C GLU A 55 -10.91 -11.83 10.58
N GLU A 56 -11.31 -12.63 9.58
CA GLU A 56 -10.64 -12.63 8.28
C GLU A 56 -10.66 -11.23 7.62
N PRO A 57 -9.56 -10.82 6.97
CA PRO A 57 -9.49 -9.57 6.24
C PRO A 57 -10.46 -9.60 5.06
N SER A 58 -11.39 -8.64 4.98
CA SER A 58 -12.15 -8.40 3.76
C SER A 58 -11.28 -7.66 2.74
N TYR A 59 -11.53 -7.89 1.44
CA TYR A 59 -10.90 -7.11 0.38
C TYR A 59 -11.16 -5.62 0.63
N LEU A 60 -10.09 -4.84 0.71
CA LEU A 60 -10.13 -3.39 0.85
C LEU A 60 -9.05 -2.78 -0.06
N ALA A 61 -9.46 -1.94 -1.00
CA ALA A 61 -8.53 -1.08 -1.74
C ALA A 61 -8.78 0.38 -1.38
N ILE A 62 -7.72 1.10 -1.03
CA ILE A 62 -7.79 2.52 -0.69
C ILE A 62 -7.52 3.34 -1.95
N ARG A 63 -8.38 4.33 -2.23
CA ARG A 63 -8.19 5.22 -3.39
C ARG A 63 -7.53 6.53 -2.94
N PRO A 64 -6.36 6.88 -3.47
CA PRO A 64 -5.78 8.19 -3.19
C PRO A 64 -6.68 9.29 -3.74
N SER A 65 -6.70 10.44 -3.05
CA SER A 65 -7.34 11.66 -3.53
C SER A 65 -6.47 12.32 -4.61
N ARG A 66 -6.85 13.51 -5.09
CA ARG A 66 -5.99 14.30 -6.00
C ARG A 66 -4.59 14.51 -5.42
N ASN A 67 -4.52 14.63 -4.10
CA ASN A 67 -3.27 14.66 -3.35
C ASN A 67 -3.17 13.45 -2.42
N THR A 68 -1.94 12.98 -2.21
CA THR A 68 -1.60 11.87 -1.30
C THR A 68 -0.41 12.25 -0.43
N GLN A 69 -0.29 11.64 0.75
CA GLN A 69 0.88 11.74 1.62
C GLN A 69 1.60 10.39 1.71
N TRP A 70 1.44 9.54 0.70
CA TRP A 70 2.06 8.23 0.65
C TRP A 70 2.21 7.74 -0.79
N ILE A 71 3.16 6.83 -0.98
CA ILE A 71 3.32 6.01 -2.18
C ILE A 71 3.10 4.55 -1.78
N ALA A 72 2.31 3.82 -2.56
CA ALA A 72 2.10 2.39 -2.35
C ALA A 72 2.56 1.61 -3.58
N PHE A 73 3.29 0.53 -3.34
CA PHE A 73 3.63 -0.47 -4.35
C PHE A 73 2.91 -1.77 -4.05
N ASP A 74 2.45 -2.41 -5.12
CA ASP A 74 1.83 -3.74 -5.09
C ASP A 74 2.76 -4.71 -5.81
N ILE A 75 3.49 -5.52 -5.04
CA ILE A 75 4.37 -6.57 -5.52
C ILE A 75 3.55 -7.86 -5.58
N ASP A 76 2.83 -8.02 -6.68
CA ASP A 76 2.02 -9.20 -6.99
C ASP A 76 2.91 -10.46 -7.09
N GLN A 77 2.56 -11.52 -6.37
CA GLN A 77 3.32 -12.78 -6.35
C GLN A 77 3.45 -13.41 -7.75
N ALA A 78 2.35 -13.41 -8.52
CA ALA A 78 2.28 -14.12 -9.78
C ALA A 78 3.00 -13.37 -10.92
N ARG A 79 3.08 -12.03 -10.85
CA ARG A 79 3.49 -11.18 -11.99
C ARG A 79 4.65 -10.26 -11.71
N SER A 80 4.91 -9.89 -10.46
CA SER A 80 5.97 -8.94 -10.17
C SER A 80 7.35 -9.61 -10.30
N PRO A 81 8.30 -9.01 -11.06
CA PRO A 81 9.67 -9.50 -11.13
C PRO A 81 10.42 -9.27 -9.81
N TYR A 82 9.92 -8.38 -8.95
CA TYR A 82 10.53 -8.01 -7.66
C TYR A 82 9.99 -8.84 -6.49
N HIS A 83 9.13 -9.84 -6.74
CA HIS A 83 8.64 -10.70 -5.68
C HIS A 83 9.76 -11.66 -5.22
N PRO A 84 9.92 -11.94 -3.91
CA PRO A 84 10.97 -12.84 -3.40
C PRO A 84 10.99 -14.23 -4.04
N ASP A 85 9.83 -14.73 -4.49
CA ASP A 85 9.72 -16.00 -5.23
C ASP A 85 10.46 -16.00 -6.57
N ARG A 86 10.96 -14.85 -7.04
CA ARG A 86 11.80 -14.71 -8.25
C ARG A 86 13.29 -14.83 -7.96
N GLY A 87 13.67 -14.98 -6.69
CA GLY A 87 15.05 -15.12 -6.23
C GLY A 87 15.31 -14.23 -5.00
N ASP A 88 16.30 -14.63 -4.20
CA ASP A 88 16.57 -14.06 -2.87
C ASP A 88 16.84 -12.54 -2.88
N ASP A 89 17.31 -11.97 -4.01
CA ASP A 89 17.64 -10.55 -4.13
C ASP A 89 16.61 -9.70 -4.90
N ALA A 90 15.56 -10.30 -5.45
CA ALA A 90 14.60 -9.59 -6.30
C ALA A 90 13.94 -8.39 -5.59
N ILE A 91 13.56 -8.58 -4.32
CA ILE A 91 12.97 -7.52 -3.51
C ILE A 91 14.03 -6.51 -3.02
N ASN A 92 15.27 -6.94 -2.78
CA ASN A 92 16.34 -6.07 -2.32
C ASN A 92 16.69 -5.03 -3.38
N ILE A 93 16.80 -5.44 -4.65
CA ILE A 93 16.99 -4.53 -5.79
C ILE A 93 15.88 -3.47 -5.84
N PHE A 94 14.64 -3.88 -5.61
CA PHE A 94 13.51 -2.95 -5.58
C PHE A 94 13.61 -1.94 -4.43
N LEU A 95 13.96 -2.41 -3.23
CA LEU A 95 14.14 -1.56 -2.05
C LEU A 95 15.29 -0.58 -2.21
N GLU A 96 16.40 -0.99 -2.82
CA GLU A 96 17.53 -0.11 -3.14
C GLU A 96 17.12 1.01 -4.11
N ARG A 97 16.38 0.67 -5.18
CA ARG A 97 15.85 1.68 -6.11
C ARG A 97 14.89 2.65 -5.41
N CYS A 98 14.04 2.14 -4.51
CA CYS A 98 13.20 2.98 -3.66
C CYS A 98 14.05 3.95 -2.81
N ALA A 99 15.11 3.46 -2.19
CA ALA A 99 16.00 4.27 -1.36
C ALA A 99 16.69 5.39 -2.15
N LEU A 100 17.04 5.17 -3.42
CA LEU A 100 17.59 6.21 -4.32
C LEU A 100 16.59 7.33 -4.60
N MET A 101 15.29 7.03 -4.62
CA MET A 101 14.21 8.02 -4.72
C MET A 101 13.87 8.70 -3.39
N GLY A 102 14.57 8.35 -2.30
CA GLY A 102 14.28 8.85 -0.95
C GLY A 102 13.18 8.07 -0.21
N LEU A 103 12.70 6.96 -0.77
CA LEU A 103 11.70 6.08 -0.16
C LEU A 103 12.41 4.98 0.64
N ARG A 104 12.74 5.27 1.91
CA ARG A 104 13.61 4.40 2.73
C ARG A 104 12.88 3.55 3.77
N GLU A 105 11.83 4.10 4.37
CA GLU A 105 11.09 3.43 5.44
C GLU A 105 9.68 3.10 4.96
N SER A 106 9.45 1.84 4.62
CA SER A 106 8.12 1.34 4.22
C SER A 106 7.42 0.64 5.38
N LEU A 107 6.11 0.80 5.44
CA LEU A 107 5.23 -0.17 6.06
C LEU A 107 5.04 -1.34 5.08
N VAL A 108 5.35 -2.55 5.53
CA VAL A 108 5.30 -3.77 4.72
C VAL A 108 4.10 -4.60 5.14
N PHE A 109 3.26 -4.98 4.18
CA PHE A 109 2.13 -5.87 4.38
C PHE A 109 2.25 -7.06 3.44
N ARG A 110 2.07 -8.28 3.95
CA ARG A 110 1.99 -9.47 3.11
C ARG A 110 0.55 -9.96 3.08
N SER A 111 0.01 -10.13 1.89
CA SER A 111 -1.30 -10.74 1.68
C SER A 111 -1.21 -12.23 2.05
N SER A 112 -1.96 -12.65 3.06
CA SER A 112 -2.08 -14.06 3.42
C SER A 112 -2.84 -14.87 2.35
N HIS A 113 -3.70 -14.20 1.57
CA HIS A 113 -4.51 -14.84 0.53
C HIS A 113 -3.75 -15.06 -0.77
N SER A 114 -3.01 -14.05 -1.25
CA SER A 114 -2.36 -14.07 -2.55
C SER A 114 -0.84 -14.14 -2.48
N GLY A 115 -0.25 -14.20 -1.28
CA GLY A 115 1.20 -14.20 -1.07
C GLY A 115 1.92 -12.88 -1.39
N GLY A 116 1.29 -11.98 -2.15
CA GLY A 116 1.84 -10.70 -2.60
C GLY A 116 2.19 -9.73 -1.47
N ILE A 117 3.03 -8.75 -1.79
CA ILE A 117 3.62 -7.83 -0.82
C ILE A 117 3.26 -6.39 -1.18
N HIS A 118 2.73 -5.64 -0.23
CA HIS A 118 2.47 -4.21 -0.35
C HIS A 118 3.50 -3.42 0.44
N LEU A 119 4.09 -2.41 -0.19
CA LEU A 119 5.04 -1.49 0.44
C LEU A 119 4.44 -0.09 0.43
N TRP A 120 4.27 0.51 1.61
CA TRP A 120 3.70 1.85 1.75
C TRP A 120 4.71 2.79 2.37
N TYR A 121 5.10 3.82 1.62
CA TYR A 121 6.05 4.84 2.04
C TYR A 121 5.30 6.12 2.42
N PRO A 122 5.37 6.58 3.68
CA PRO A 122 4.84 7.88 4.06
C PRO A 122 5.67 9.02 3.46
N LEU A 123 5.01 10.10 3.09
CA LEU A 123 5.62 11.33 2.60
C LEU A 123 5.46 12.45 3.62
N ALA A 124 6.50 13.25 3.81
CA ALA A 124 6.48 14.36 4.78
C ALA A 124 5.46 15.46 4.43
N LYS A 125 5.04 15.55 3.16
CA LYS A 125 4.10 16.57 2.66
C LYS A 125 3.16 15.97 1.63
N PRO A 126 1.93 16.51 1.47
CA PRO A 126 1.04 16.10 0.40
C PRO A 126 1.63 16.43 -0.98
N VAL A 127 1.53 15.48 -1.90
CA VAL A 127 1.91 15.61 -3.31
C VAL A 127 0.72 15.27 -4.20
N LYS A 128 0.73 15.70 -5.47
CA LYS A 128 -0.27 15.27 -6.45
C LYS A 128 -0.12 13.77 -6.70
N ALA A 129 -1.19 13.00 -6.51
CA ALA A 129 -1.11 11.54 -6.50
C ALA A 129 -0.69 10.97 -7.86
N PHE A 130 -1.25 11.50 -8.95
CA PHE A 130 -0.91 11.05 -10.30
C PHE A 130 0.55 11.37 -10.66
N ASP A 131 0.99 12.61 -10.42
CA ASP A 131 2.37 13.03 -10.70
C ASP A 131 3.37 12.19 -9.91
N ALA A 132 3.12 11.95 -8.62
CA ALA A 132 3.97 11.11 -7.79
C ALA A 132 4.06 9.67 -8.31
N ALA A 133 2.93 9.06 -8.67
CA ALA A 133 2.91 7.71 -9.23
C ALA A 133 3.66 7.62 -10.57
N LEU A 134 3.48 8.62 -11.44
CA LEU A 134 4.16 8.69 -12.73
C LEU A 134 5.68 8.87 -12.55
N THR A 135 6.11 9.80 -11.69
CA THR A 135 7.54 10.01 -11.41
C THR A 135 8.20 8.73 -10.91
N VAL A 136 7.60 8.07 -9.92
CA VAL A 136 8.12 6.81 -9.38
C VAL A 136 8.20 5.74 -10.45
N LYS A 137 7.15 5.59 -11.28
CA LYS A 137 7.14 4.63 -12.38
C LYS A 137 8.31 4.89 -13.35
N LEU A 138 8.48 6.14 -13.78
CA LEU A 138 9.54 6.52 -14.71
C LEU A 138 10.94 6.31 -14.11
N CYS A 139 11.13 6.61 -12.83
CA CYS A 139 12.40 6.35 -12.14
C CYS A 139 12.74 4.85 -12.07
N LEU A 140 11.74 4.01 -11.79
CA LEU A 140 11.93 2.55 -11.77
C LEU A 140 12.22 1.98 -13.16
N GLU A 141 11.58 2.51 -14.20
CA GLU A 141 11.82 2.13 -15.61
C GLU A 141 13.20 2.60 -16.09
N ALA A 142 13.61 3.83 -15.77
CA ALA A 142 14.93 4.34 -16.12
C ALA A 142 16.07 3.57 -15.43
N GLY A 143 15.86 3.14 -14.18
CA GLY A 143 16.79 2.24 -13.48
C GLY A 143 16.73 0.79 -13.94
N ALA A 144 15.76 0.41 -14.80
CA ALA A 144 15.66 -0.92 -15.40
C ALA A 144 16.32 -1.00 -16.80
N ILE A 145 16.73 0.12 -17.38
CA ILE A 145 17.58 0.14 -18.58
C ILE A 145 18.98 -0.29 -18.13
N ASP A 146 19.43 -1.45 -18.61
CA ASP A 146 20.78 -1.93 -18.34
C ASP A 146 21.79 -0.94 -18.93
N ALA A 147 22.84 -0.61 -18.20
CA ALA A 147 23.90 0.28 -18.70
C ALA A 147 24.58 -0.27 -19.98
N GLY A 148 24.37 -1.56 -20.30
CA GLY A 148 24.79 -2.21 -21.54
C GLY A 148 23.87 -2.03 -22.75
N GLU A 149 22.66 -1.50 -22.59
CA GLU A 149 21.75 -1.20 -23.71
C GLU A 149 21.92 0.23 -24.27
N LEU A 150 22.81 1.02 -23.66
CA LEU A 150 23.21 2.36 -24.12
C LEU A 150 24.53 2.35 -24.91
N GLY A 151 24.98 1.19 -25.37
CA GLY A 151 26.22 0.98 -26.16
C GLY A 151 25.95 0.54 -27.59
#